data_AF-G3HMG8-F1
#
_entry.id   AF-G3HMG8-F1
#
_cell.length_a   1.000
_cell.length_b   1.000
_cell.length_c   1.000
_cell.angle_alpha   90.00
_cell.angle_beta   90.00
_cell.angle_gamma   90.00
#
_symmetry.space_group_name_H-M   'P 1'
#
loop_
_entity.id
_entity.type
_entity.pdbx_description
1 polymer ?
#
loop_
_entity_poly.entity_id
_entity_poly.type
_entity_poly.pdbx_seq_one_letter_code
_entity_poly.pdbx_strand_id
1 'polypeptide(L)'
;MSPIFLQPKTLWLQKQPKYSRKSTPRRNKLDLYAIIKFPLTAESAMKKTEDNNTLVFIVDVKANKHQLKQVVKKFHDIDVAKVNTLIRCDREKKANKTGII
;
A
#
# COMPACT_ATOMS: atom_id res chain seq x y z
N MET A 1 16.20 -12.41 -54.48
CA MET A 1 14.94 -11.71 -54.13
C MET A 1 14.22 -12.55 -53.08
N SER A 2 13.82 -11.96 -51.95
CA SER A 2 13.01 -12.66 -50.94
C SER A 2 11.56 -12.70 -51.42
N PRO A 3 10.89 -13.88 -51.43
CA PRO A 3 9.48 -13.99 -51.81
C PRO A 3 8.52 -13.54 -50.69
N ILE A 4 9.04 -13.18 -49.51
CA ILE A 4 8.26 -12.88 -48.31
C ILE A 4 8.11 -11.37 -48.13
N PHE A 5 6.87 -10.87 -48.17
CA PHE A 5 6.54 -9.48 -47.89
C PHE A 5 6.38 -9.27 -46.38
N LEU A 6 7.27 -8.46 -45.79
CA LEU A 6 7.22 -8.07 -44.39
C LEU A 6 6.69 -6.64 -44.25
N GLN A 7 5.92 -6.38 -43.20
CA GLN A 7 5.43 -5.04 -42.94
C GLN A 7 6.61 -4.08 -42.72
N PRO A 8 6.69 -2.94 -43.45
CA PRO A 8 7.73 -1.95 -43.24
C PRO A 8 7.51 -1.29 -41.87
N LYS A 9 8.61 -0.92 -41.22
CA LYS A 9 8.55 -0.14 -39.98
C LYS A 9 8.06 1.26 -40.32
N THR A 10 6.85 1.58 -39.88
CA THR A 10 6.25 2.90 -40.01
C THR A 10 6.52 3.73 -38.76
N LEU A 11 6.34 5.05 -38.86
CA LEU A 11 6.44 5.96 -37.73
C LEU A 11 5.19 5.86 -36.86
N TRP A 12 5.37 5.62 -35.55
CA TRP A 12 4.29 5.57 -34.57
C TRP A 12 4.28 6.87 -33.77
N LEU A 13 3.34 7.76 -34.08
CA LEU A 13 3.18 9.03 -33.35
C LEU A 13 2.62 8.79 -31.95
N GLN A 14 3.17 9.51 -30.97
CA GLN A 14 2.60 9.54 -29.62
C GLN A 14 1.26 10.29 -29.62
N LYS A 15 0.33 9.87 -28.76
CA LYS A 15 -0.99 10.52 -28.64
C LYS A 15 -0.84 11.92 -28.04
N GLN A 16 -1.25 12.95 -28.79
CA GLN A 16 -1.38 14.33 -28.31
C GLN A 16 -2.86 14.77 -28.42
N PRO A 17 -3.70 14.47 -27.41
CA PRO A 17 -5.11 14.83 -27.44
C PRO A 17 -5.31 16.34 -27.27
N LYS A 18 -6.25 16.93 -28.02
CA LYS A 18 -6.57 18.37 -27.95
C LYS A 18 -7.32 18.78 -26.68
N TYR A 19 -7.92 17.82 -25.97
CA TYR A 19 -8.69 18.05 -24.76
C TYR A 19 -8.40 16.96 -23.73
N SER A 20 -8.51 17.30 -22.45
CA SER A 20 -8.34 16.36 -21.35
C SER A 20 -9.49 15.37 -21.29
N ARG A 21 -9.21 14.07 -21.09
CA ARG A 21 -10.25 13.04 -20.91
C ARG A 21 -11.10 13.22 -19.64
N LYS A 22 -10.54 13.86 -18.61
CA LYS A 22 -11.21 14.23 -17.36
C LYS A 22 -10.83 15.67 -17.04
N SER A 23 -11.79 16.46 -16.58
CA SER A 23 -11.56 17.85 -16.19
C SER A 23 -10.64 17.98 -14.99
N THR A 24 -10.68 17.01 -14.06
CA THR A 24 -9.85 17.00 -12.85
C THR A 24 -9.12 15.67 -12.65
N PRO A 25 -7.88 15.70 -12.13
CA PRO A 25 -7.18 14.49 -11.76
C PRO A 25 -7.87 13.81 -10.56
N ARG A 26 -7.82 12.48 -10.51
CA ARG A 26 -8.35 11.74 -9.37
C ARG A 26 -7.44 11.95 -8.17
N ARG A 27 -8.03 12.30 -7.02
CA ARG A 27 -7.34 12.27 -5.73
C ARG A 27 -7.05 10.82 -5.32
N ASN A 28 -5.96 10.62 -4.59
CA ASN A 28 -5.72 9.35 -3.92
C ASN A 28 -6.81 9.13 -2.87
N LYS A 29 -7.37 7.92 -2.82
CA LYS A 29 -8.39 7.56 -1.82
C LYS A 29 -7.79 6.86 -0.60
N LEU A 30 -6.56 6.37 -0.72
CA LEU A 30 -5.83 5.68 0.34
C LEU A 30 -4.82 6.64 0.96
N ASP A 31 -5.35 7.54 1.80
CA ASP A 31 -4.56 8.49 2.57
C ASP A 31 -4.06 7.87 3.88
N LEU A 32 -3.15 8.55 4.58
CA LEU A 32 -2.52 8.08 5.83
C LEU A 32 -3.56 7.56 6.85
N TYR A 33 -4.61 8.35 7.08
CA TYR A 33 -5.70 8.03 8.01
C TYR A 33 -6.68 6.99 7.47
N ALA A 34 -6.78 6.82 6.15
CA ALA A 34 -7.60 5.77 5.55
C ALA A 34 -6.91 4.40 5.64
N ILE A 35 -5.57 4.39 5.66
CA ILE A 35 -4.78 3.17 5.71
C ILE A 35 -4.78 2.55 7.11
N ILE A 36 -4.49 3.32 8.16
CA ILE A 36 -4.54 2.87 9.56
C ILE A 36 -5.88 3.32 10.16
N LYS A 37 -6.73 2.36 10.55
CA LYS A 37 -8.03 2.67 11.16
C LYS A 37 -7.89 2.90 12.67
N PHE A 38 -7.39 1.90 13.39
CA PHE A 38 -7.19 1.97 14.84
C PHE A 38 -6.16 0.95 15.33
N PRO A 39 -5.49 1.21 16.46
CA PRO A 39 -4.63 0.22 17.12
C PRO A 39 -5.49 -0.90 17.72
N LEU A 40 -4.98 -2.13 17.73
CA LEU A 40 -5.67 -3.23 18.38
C LEU A 40 -5.30 -3.30 19.87
N THR A 41 -6.26 -3.06 20.74
CA THR A 41 -6.10 -3.01 22.20
C THR A 41 -6.49 -4.31 22.92
N ALA A 42 -6.67 -5.41 22.20
CA ALA A 42 -6.96 -6.71 22.82
C ALA A 42 -5.79 -7.17 23.69
N GLU A 43 -6.06 -7.87 24.79
CA GLU A 43 -5.05 -8.34 25.76
C GLU A 43 -3.89 -9.09 25.09
N SER A 44 -4.20 -9.99 24.16
CA SER A 44 -3.18 -10.73 23.40
C SER A 44 -2.30 -9.84 22.50
N ALA A 45 -2.79 -8.68 22.08
CA ALA A 45 -2.03 -7.70 21.30
C ALA A 45 -1.25 -6.73 22.19
N MET A 46 -1.81 -6.33 23.33
CA MET A 46 -1.08 -5.59 24.35
C MET A 46 0.14 -6.39 24.83
N LYS A 47 -0.06 -7.68 25.14
CA LYS A 47 1.03 -8.59 25.50
C LYS A 47 2.12 -8.69 24.42
N LYS A 48 1.75 -8.73 23.13
CA LYS A 48 2.71 -8.73 22.01
C LYS A 48 3.45 -7.40 21.84
N THR A 49 2.87 -6.32 22.34
CA THR A 49 3.50 -4.99 22.33
C THR A 49 4.63 -4.96 23.34
N GLU A 50 4.43 -5.57 24.51
CA GLU A 50 5.42 -5.67 25.59
C GLU A 50 6.50 -6.74 25.30
N ASP A 51 6.08 -7.96 24.93
CA ASP A 51 7.00 -9.10 24.81
C ASP A 51 7.94 -9.01 23.59
N ASN A 52 7.47 -8.45 22.48
CA ASN A 52 8.13 -8.55 21.18
C ASN A 52 8.39 -7.19 20.51
N ASN A 53 8.12 -6.07 21.21
CA ASN A 53 8.20 -4.71 20.67
C ASN A 53 7.44 -4.56 19.33
N THR A 54 6.25 -5.17 19.24
CA THR A 54 5.42 -5.14 18.03
C THR A 54 4.16 -4.32 18.21
N LEU A 55 3.89 -3.42 17.27
CA LEU A 55 2.62 -2.68 17.23
C LEU A 55 1.62 -3.40 16.32
N VAL A 56 0.40 -3.56 16.82
CA VAL A 56 -0.68 -4.25 16.12
C VAL A 56 -1.76 -3.25 15.73
N PHE A 57 -2.02 -3.14 14.43
CA PHE A 57 -3.02 -2.22 13.88
C PHE A 57 -4.10 -2.97 13.10
N ILE A 58 -5.29 -2.39 13.08
CA ILE A 58 -6.32 -2.69 12.08
C ILE A 58 -6.19 -1.70 10.94
N VAL A 59 -6.13 -2.24 9.73
CA VAL A 59 -5.81 -1.50 8.50
C VAL A 59 -6.79 -1.85 7.39
N ASP A 60 -6.86 -0.98 6.38
CA ASP A 60 -7.65 -1.23 5.19
C ASP A 60 -7.13 -2.47 4.42
N VAL A 61 -8.05 -3.24 3.84
CA VAL A 61 -7.74 -4.48 3.10
C VAL A 61 -6.83 -4.20 1.90
N LYS A 62 -7.00 -3.04 1.26
CA LYS A 62 -6.25 -2.62 0.08
C LYS A 62 -4.83 -2.13 0.40
N ALA A 63 -4.48 -1.95 1.68
CA ALA A 63 -3.18 -1.44 2.08
C ALA A 63 -2.05 -2.46 1.85
N ASN A 64 -0.98 -2.05 1.17
CA ASN A 64 0.21 -2.87 0.94
C ASN A 64 1.23 -2.72 2.07
N LYS A 65 2.11 -3.72 2.25
CA LYS A 65 3.15 -3.70 3.29
C LYS A 65 4.08 -2.49 3.20
N HIS A 66 4.43 -2.05 1.99
CA HIS A 66 5.25 -0.86 1.76
C HIS A 66 4.55 0.43 2.21
N GLN A 67 3.25 0.56 1.91
CA GLN A 67 2.45 1.69 2.35
C GLN A 67 2.36 1.71 3.87
N LEU A 68 2.11 0.56 4.50
CA LEU A 68 2.06 0.45 5.97
C LEU A 68 3.38 0.86 6.62
N LYS A 69 4.52 0.44 6.07
CA LYS A 69 5.84 0.84 6.55
C LYS A 69 6.02 2.37 6.48
N GLN A 70 5.62 2.99 5.38
CA GLN A 70 5.70 4.45 5.22
C GLN A 70 4.74 5.21 6.13
N VAL A 71 3.50 4.73 6.28
CA VAL A 71 2.47 5.38 7.10
C VAL A 71 2.87 5.32 8.57
N VAL A 72 3.28 4.16 9.08
CA VAL A 72 3.69 4.03 10.48
C VAL A 72 4.93 4.89 10.78
N LYS A 73 5.87 4.97 9.82
CA LYS A 73 7.04 5.85 9.94
C LYS A 73 6.66 7.32 10.02
N LYS A 74 5.64 7.77 9.28
CA LYS A 74 5.17 9.17 9.29
C LYS A 74 4.24 9.49 10.47
N PHE A 75 3.50 8.51 10.96
CA PHE A 75 2.46 8.73 11.97
C PHE A 75 3.02 8.77 13.39
N HIS A 76 4.04 7.95 13.65
CA HIS A 76 4.67 7.82 14.97
C HIS A 76 6.16 8.15 14.96
N ASP A 77 6.75 8.52 13.82
CA ASP A 77 8.19 8.77 13.66
C ASP A 77 9.09 7.58 14.06
N ILE A 78 8.54 6.36 14.04
CA ILE A 78 9.22 5.12 14.41
C ILE A 78 9.74 4.42 13.16
N ASP A 79 11.03 4.06 13.15
CA ASP A 79 11.56 3.22 12.07
C ASP A 79 11.01 1.79 12.12
N VAL A 80 10.91 1.15 10.97
CA VAL A 80 10.21 -0.15 10.84
C VAL A 80 11.17 -1.18 10.30
N ALA A 81 11.50 -2.21 11.08
CA ALA A 81 12.31 -3.31 10.55
C ALA A 81 11.50 -4.08 9.49
N LYS A 82 10.38 -4.69 9.88
CA LYS A 82 9.54 -5.54 9.02
C LYS A 82 8.05 -5.30 9.28
N VAL A 83 7.20 -5.64 8.31
CA VAL A 83 5.74 -5.59 8.45
C VAL A 83 5.15 -6.94 8.05
N ASN A 84 4.35 -7.51 8.95
CA ASN A 84 3.57 -8.71 8.73
C ASN A 84 2.08 -8.32 8.64
N THR A 85 1.31 -8.98 7.79
CA THR A 85 -0.12 -8.70 7.61
C THR A 85 -0.88 -10.00 7.45
N LEU A 86 -2.06 -10.08 8.05
CA LEU A 86 -3.02 -11.18 7.91
C LEU A 86 -4.43 -10.61 7.76
N ILE A 87 -5.32 -11.31 7.07
CA ILE A 87 -6.73 -10.92 6.95
C ILE A 87 -7.50 -11.65 8.06
N ARG A 88 -8.31 -10.93 8.84
CA ARG A 88 -9.19 -11.54 9.86
C ARG A 88 -10.47 -12.05 9.22
N CYS A 89 -11.16 -12.98 9.88
CA CYS A 89 -12.47 -13.47 9.45
C CYS A 89 -13.52 -12.34 9.34
N ASP A 90 -13.36 -11.27 10.13
CA ASP A 90 -14.21 -10.06 10.10
C ASP A 90 -14.01 -9.18 8.85
N ARG A 91 -13.27 -9.67 7.84
CA ARG A 91 -12.89 -8.98 6.60
C ARG A 91 -12.02 -7.75 6.79
N GLU A 92 -11.52 -7.52 7.99
CA GLU A 92 -10.53 -6.47 8.24
C GLU A 92 -9.11 -7.03 8.16
N LYS A 93 -8.20 -6.23 7.59
CA LYS A 93 -6.79 -6.62 7.54
C LYS A 93 -6.13 -6.23 8.85
N LYS A 94 -5.49 -7.20 9.49
CA LYS A 94 -4.62 -6.98 10.65
C LYS A 94 -3.20 -6.82 10.16
N ALA A 95 -2.56 -5.72 10.55
CA ALA A 95 -1.14 -5.52 10.34
C ALA A 95 -0.42 -5.67 11.69
N ASN A 96 0.56 -6.56 11.72
CA ASN A 96 1.52 -6.66 12.82
C ASN A 96 2.83 -6.05 12.30
N LYS A 97 3.28 -4.94 12.86
CA LYS A 97 4.62 -4.44 12.56
C LYS A 97 5.64 -5.27 13.35
N THR A 98 6.71 -5.71 12.71
CA THR A 98 7.83 -6.42 13.33
C THR A 98 8.97 -5.43 13.54
N GLY A 99 9.31 -5.17 14.80
CA GLY A 99 10.47 -4.40 15.24
C GLY A 99 10.29 -2.87 15.19
N ILE A 100 10.12 -2.27 16.38
CA ILE A 100 10.98 -1.16 16.81
C ILE A 100 12.39 -1.75 16.93
N ILE A 101 13.43 -1.01 16.51
CA ILE A 101 14.85 -1.40 16.43
C ILE A 101 15.21 -2.62 17.27
#